data_AF-A0A6V7LDC5-F1
#
_entry.id   AF-A0A6V7LDC5-F1
#
_cell.length_a   1.000
_cell.length_b   1.000
_cell.length_c   1.000
_cell.angle_alpha   90.00
_cell.angle_beta   90.00
_cell.angle_gamma   90.00
#
_symmetry.space_group_name_H-M   'P 1'
#
loop_
_entity.id
_entity.type
_entity.pdbx_description
1 polymer ?
#
loop_
_entity_poly.entity_id
_entity_poly.type
_entity_poly.pdbx_seq_one_letter_code
_entity_poly.pdbx_strand_id
1 'polypeptide(L)'
;ICSLDEEGLCIIWSVLKNLEVNSSTVIQQLGQSWWGKIRLVKSHQILLPNDRLNSRKEHVDEDDNSQCLRAFRDLSVDSTDTNNLFIATNTSRILHATRTGKRLNPSAYDGNLM
;
A
#
# COMPACT_ATOMS: atom_id res chain seq x y z
N ILE A 1 3.68 9.12 0.42
CA ILE A 1 3.01 8.53 -0.76
C ILE A 1 3.18 7.03 -0.66
N CYS A 2 2.12 6.26 -0.89
CA CYS A 2 2.16 4.81 -0.97
C CYS A 2 1.61 4.36 -2.33
N SER A 3 2.19 3.32 -2.90
CA SER A 3 1.65 2.59 -4.04
C SER A 3 1.60 1.13 -3.68
N LEU A 4 0.67 0.42 -4.31
CA LEU A 4 0.46 -1.01 -4.18
C LEU A 4 0.27 -1.57 -5.58
N ASP A 5 0.95 -2.65 -5.90
CA ASP A 5 0.67 -3.41 -7.11
C ASP A 5 -0.25 -4.60 -6.83
N GLU A 6 -0.68 -5.26 -7.90
CA GLU A 6 -1.58 -6.42 -7.82
C GLU A 6 -0.90 -7.65 -7.19
N GLU A 7 0.42 -7.67 -7.14
CA GLU A 7 1.25 -8.78 -6.65
C GLU A 7 1.55 -8.69 -5.14
N GLY A 8 1.32 -7.51 -4.53
CA GLY A 8 1.48 -7.28 -3.09
C GLY A 8 2.75 -6.52 -2.71
N LEU A 9 3.45 -5.94 -3.66
CA LEU A 9 4.53 -5.00 -3.40
C LEU A 9 3.94 -3.63 -3.05
N CYS A 10 3.99 -3.29 -1.77
CA CYS A 10 3.70 -1.94 -1.32
C CYS A 10 4.99 -1.12 -1.27
N ILE A 11 5.01 0.03 -1.96
CA ILE A 11 6.15 0.96 -1.94
C ILE A 11 5.73 2.24 -1.24
N ILE A 12 6.48 2.64 -0.22
CA ILE A 12 6.25 3.85 0.56
C ILE A 12 7.37 4.84 0.29
N TRP A 13 7.03 5.95 -0.34
CA TRP A 13 7.93 7.07 -0.59
C TRP A 13 7.70 8.19 0.41
N SER A 14 8.79 8.61 1.05
CA SER A 14 8.89 9.86 1.79
C SER A 14 9.49 10.91 0.87
N VAL A 15 8.72 11.94 0.55
CA VAL A 15 9.12 13.04 -0.34
C VAL A 15 9.12 14.34 0.45
N LEU A 16 10.03 15.24 0.09
CA LEU A 16 10.07 16.59 0.64
C LEU A 16 9.73 17.58 -0.48
N LYS A 17 8.73 18.42 -0.23
CA LYS A 17 8.35 19.52 -1.11
C LYS A 17 8.94 20.80 -0.53
N ASN A 18 9.75 21.50 -1.31
CA ASN A 18 10.18 22.84 -0.93
C ASN A 18 9.00 23.79 -1.15
N LEU A 19 8.41 24.25 -0.06
CA LEU A 19 7.48 25.37 -0.10
C LEU A 19 8.35 26.63 -0.12
N GLU A 20 8.63 27.16 -1.31
CA GLU A 20 9.27 28.47 -1.40
C GLU A 20 8.30 29.51 -0.83
N VAL A 21 8.59 29.99 0.37
CA VAL A 21 7.83 31.03 1.06
C VAL A 21 8.29 32.38 0.49
N ASN A 22 7.88 32.70 -0.73
CA ASN A 22 7.99 34.05 -1.25
C ASN A 22 6.60 34.56 -1.62
N SER A 23 6.18 35.56 -0.85
CA SER A 23 4.98 36.36 -1.01
C SER A 23 4.80 36.84 -2.44
N SER A 24 3.54 36.87 -2.88
CA SER A 24 3.04 37.38 -4.16
C SER A 24 3.47 36.60 -5.40
N THR A 25 2.48 35.98 -6.07
CA THR A 25 2.60 35.51 -7.46
C THR A 25 3.64 34.40 -7.68
N VAL A 26 3.39 33.22 -7.13
CA VAL A 26 3.96 31.99 -7.72
C VAL A 26 3.25 31.80 -9.05
N ILE A 27 3.78 32.46 -10.08
CA ILE A 27 3.57 32.05 -11.47
C ILE A 27 4.02 30.59 -11.47
N GLN A 28 3.08 29.64 -11.52
CA GLN A 28 3.41 28.28 -11.91
C GLN A 28 4.18 28.45 -13.22
N GLN A 29 5.50 28.26 -13.17
CA GLN A 29 6.29 28.30 -14.39
C GLN A 29 5.63 27.29 -15.33
N LEU A 30 5.22 27.73 -16.52
CA LEU A 30 4.54 26.88 -17.47
C LEU A 30 5.34 25.58 -17.63
N GLY A 31 4.70 24.44 -17.38
CA GLY A 31 5.34 23.13 -17.42
C GLY A 31 5.81 22.57 -16.07
N GLN A 32 5.69 23.30 -14.96
CA GLN A 32 5.90 22.72 -13.63
C GLN A 32 4.64 22.00 -13.11
N SER A 33 4.83 20.82 -12.53
CA SER A 33 3.78 20.09 -11.82
C SER A 33 3.19 20.93 -10.69
N TRP A 34 1.90 20.76 -10.39
CA TRP A 34 1.24 21.38 -9.21
C TRP A 34 1.94 21.04 -7.88
N TRP A 35 2.68 19.93 -7.86
CA TRP A 35 3.48 19.51 -6.72
C TRP A 35 4.75 20.37 -6.54
N GLY A 36 5.13 21.16 -7.54
CA GLY A 36 6.34 21.96 -7.56
C GLY A 36 7.61 21.10 -7.57
N LYS A 37 8.70 21.65 -7.06
CA LYS A 37 9.97 20.93 -6.91
C LYS A 37 9.90 19.99 -5.70
N ILE A 38 9.83 18.69 -5.99
CA ILE A 38 9.86 17.62 -4.98
C ILE A 38 11.18 16.87 -5.03
N ARG A 39 11.65 16.39 -3.88
CA ARG A 39 12.78 15.46 -3.78
C ARG A 39 12.35 14.19 -3.06
N LEU A 40 12.79 13.04 -3.57
CA LEU A 40 12.65 11.77 -2.87
C LEU A 40 13.69 11.70 -1.75
N VAL A 41 13.24 11.43 -0.52
CA VAL A 41 14.11 11.29 0.66
C VAL A 41 14.37 9.82 0.98
N LYS A 42 13.32 9.00 0.94
CA LYS A 42 13.39 7.58 1.25
C LYS A 42 12.35 6.81 0.44
N SER A 43 12.74 5.64 -0.04
CA SER A 43 11.84 4.61 -0.55
C SER A 43 11.95 3.39 0.35
N HIS A 44 10.82 2.78 0.70
CA HIS A 44 10.77 1.54 1.46
C HIS A 44 9.78 0.60 0.80
N GLN A 45 10.20 -0.63 0.55
CA GLN A 45 9.39 -1.66 -0.06
C GLN A 45 8.95 -2.66 1.00
N ILE A 46 7.68 -3.04 0.95
CA ILE A 46 7.06 -4.00 1.83
C ILE A 46 6.41 -5.05 0.94
N LEU A 47 6.83 -6.30 1.10
CA LEU A 47 6.14 -7.42 0.48
C LEU A 47 5.02 -7.86 1.41
N LEU A 48 3.78 -7.69 0.98
CA LEU A 48 2.63 -8.16 1.72
C LEU A 48 2.57 -9.69 1.64
N PRO A 49 2.39 -10.39 2.78
CA PRO A 49 2.26 -11.83 2.76
C PRO A 49 0.96 -12.20 2.04
N ASN A 50 1.11 -12.75 0.84
CA ASN A 50 -0.01 -13.40 0.17
C ASN A 50 -0.20 -14.76 0.87
N ASP A 51 -1.43 -15.12 1.28
CA ASP A 51 -1.72 -16.32 2.11
C ASP A 51 -1.13 -17.62 1.52
N ARG A 52 -0.76 -17.62 0.21
CA ARG A 52 -0.06 -18.71 -0.47
C ARG A 52 1.30 -19.06 0.13
N LEU A 53 1.99 -18.12 0.77
CA LEU A 53 3.35 -18.36 1.30
C LEU A 53 3.34 -19.04 2.69
N ASN A 54 2.25 -18.92 3.44
CA ASN A 54 2.12 -19.54 4.77
C ASN A 54 1.31 -20.84 4.75
N SER A 55 0.41 -21.03 3.77
CA SER A 55 -0.35 -22.27 3.60
C SER A 55 0.40 -23.26 2.71
N ARG A 56 1.58 -23.72 3.15
CA ARG A 56 2.17 -24.93 2.58
C ARG A 56 1.53 -26.12 3.28
N LYS A 57 0.75 -26.89 2.52
CA LYS A 57 0.00 -28.12 2.86
C LYS A 57 -1.42 -27.86 3.36
N GLU A 58 -2.35 -27.77 2.41
CA GLU A 58 -3.48 -28.71 2.38
C GLU A 58 -4.10 -28.61 0.98
N HIS A 59 -3.94 -29.70 0.23
CA HIS A 59 -4.54 -30.02 -1.06
C HIS A 59 -4.28 -29.08 -2.25
N VAL A 60 -3.38 -29.59 -3.10
CA VAL A 60 -3.33 -29.36 -4.54
C VAL A 60 -4.70 -29.77 -5.09
N ASP A 61 -5.48 -28.81 -5.56
CA ASP A 61 -6.36 -29.01 -6.70
C ASP A 61 -5.99 -27.94 -7.73
N GLU A 62 -5.52 -28.45 -8.85
CA GLU A 62 -5.14 -27.72 -10.05
C GLU A 62 -6.39 -27.12 -10.69
N ASP A 63 -6.81 -25.95 -10.21
CA ASP A 63 -7.71 -25.09 -10.97
C ASP A 63 -6.99 -23.77 -11.28
N ASP A 64 -6.84 -23.53 -12.57
CA ASP A 64 -6.25 -22.33 -13.20
C ASP A 64 -6.89 -21.02 -12.70
N ASN A 65 -8.06 -21.11 -12.05
CA ASN A 65 -8.76 -20.03 -11.35
C ASN A 65 -8.13 -19.57 -10.03
N SER A 66 -7.22 -20.36 -9.42
CA SER A 66 -6.60 -20.01 -8.14
C SER A 66 -5.75 -18.74 -8.22
N GLN A 67 -5.09 -18.48 -9.37
CA GLN A 67 -4.28 -17.28 -9.57
C GLN A 67 -5.12 -15.99 -9.55
N CYS A 68 -6.38 -16.11 -9.98
CA CYS A 68 -7.33 -15.00 -10.04
C CYS A 68 -7.89 -14.61 -8.66
N LEU A 69 -7.64 -15.40 -7.60
CA LEU A 69 -8.31 -15.27 -6.29
C LEU A 69 -7.53 -14.53 -5.21
N ARG A 70 -6.33 -13.99 -5.48
CA ARG A 70 -5.55 -13.27 -4.45
C ARG A 70 -4.75 -12.08 -4.98
N ALA A 71 -5.45 -11.17 -5.65
CA ALA A 71 -4.92 -9.86 -6.04
C ALA A 71 -5.26 -8.82 -4.97
N PHE A 72 -4.36 -7.86 -4.77
CA PHE A 72 -4.63 -6.71 -3.93
C PHE A 72 -5.39 -5.65 -4.74
N ARG A 73 -6.43 -5.08 -4.14
CA ARG A 73 -7.38 -4.20 -4.84
C ARG A 73 -7.32 -2.76 -4.35
N ASP A 74 -7.14 -2.58 -3.06
CA ASP A 74 -7.10 -1.24 -2.48
C ASP A 74 -6.20 -1.18 -1.25
N LEU A 75 -5.69 0.02 -0.98
CA LEU A 75 -4.82 0.34 0.15
C LEU A 75 -5.38 1.56 0.87
N SER A 76 -5.69 1.38 2.15
CA SER A 76 -6.04 2.47 3.05
C SER A 76 -4.97 2.63 4.12
N VAL A 77 -4.60 3.88 4.39
CA VAL A 77 -3.75 4.24 5.53
C VAL A 77 -4.67 4.66 6.67
N ASP A 78 -4.44 4.11 7.85
CA ASP A 78 -5.19 4.51 9.04
C ASP A 78 -5.00 6.01 9.33
N SER A 79 -6.10 6.70 9.59
CA SER A 79 -6.12 8.13 9.88
C SER A 79 -5.66 8.44 11.31
N THR A 80 -5.77 7.48 12.23
CA THR A 80 -5.37 7.64 13.64
C THR A 80 -3.90 7.32 13.83
N ASP A 81 -3.43 6.21 13.27
CA ASP A 81 -2.03 5.82 13.29
C ASP A 81 -1.53 5.46 11.88
N THR A 82 -0.87 6.41 11.23
CA THR A 82 -0.31 6.25 9.87
C THR A 82 0.73 5.13 9.72
N ASN A 83 1.16 4.49 10.81
CA ASN A 83 1.93 3.27 10.74
C ASN A 83 1.08 2.06 10.30
N ASN A 84 -0.23 2.08 10.50
CA ASN A 84 -1.16 1.01 10.13
C ASN A 84 -1.63 1.17 8.68
N LEU A 85 -1.60 0.05 7.97
CA LEU A 85 -2.03 -0.08 6.59
C LEU A 85 -3.08 -1.19 6.51
N PHE A 86 -4.21 -0.89 5.90
CA PHE A 86 -5.29 -1.84 5.63
C PHE A 86 -5.35 -2.10 4.15
N ILE A 87 -5.29 -3.36 3.76
CA ILE A 87 -5.23 -3.75 2.35
C ILE A 87 -6.42 -4.63 2.03
N ALA A 88 -7.26 -4.16 1.12
CA ALA A 88 -8.36 -4.94 0.60
C ALA A 88 -7.84 -5.90 -0.47
N THR A 89 -8.21 -7.17 -0.33
CA THR A 89 -7.95 -8.18 -1.38
C THR A 89 -9.22 -8.38 -2.21
N ASN A 90 -9.10 -9.13 -3.31
CA ASN A 90 -10.26 -9.62 -4.05
C ASN A 90 -10.99 -10.79 -3.37
N THR A 91 -10.47 -11.27 -2.23
CA THR A 91 -11.26 -12.05 -1.27
C THR A 91 -11.91 -11.08 -0.30
N SER A 92 -13.04 -11.42 0.34
CA SER A 92 -13.67 -10.60 1.39
C SER A 92 -12.81 -10.47 2.66
N ARG A 93 -11.49 -10.40 2.53
CA ARG A 93 -10.51 -10.26 3.61
C ARG A 93 -9.77 -8.94 3.46
N ILE A 94 -9.59 -8.29 4.61
CA ILE A 94 -8.78 -7.09 4.77
C ILE A 94 -7.51 -7.49 5.53
N LEU A 95 -6.35 -7.27 4.94
CA LEU A 95 -5.08 -7.51 5.61
C LEU A 95 -4.65 -6.29 6.42
N HIS A 96 -4.01 -6.56 7.56
CA HIS A 96 -3.44 -5.54 8.42
C HIS A 96 -1.92 -5.64 8.40
N ALA A 97 -1.29 -4.61 7.84
CA ALA A 97 0.15 -4.48 7.80
C ALA A 97 0.59 -3.18 8.49
N THR A 98 1.88 -3.11 8.81
CA THR A 98 2.50 -1.84 9.22
C THR A 98 3.38 -1.29 8.11
N ARG A 99 3.69 0.01 8.16
CA ARG A 99 4.70 0.67 7.31
C ARG A 99 6.09 0.01 7.39
N THR A 100 6.35 -0.82 8.39
CA THR A 100 7.62 -1.56 8.53
C THR A 100 7.54 -3.01 8.03
N GLY A 101 6.40 -3.43 7.49
CA GLY A 101 6.17 -4.81 7.05
C GLY A 101 6.00 -5.82 8.18
N LYS A 102 5.91 -5.37 9.43
CA LYS A 102 5.62 -6.25 10.57
C LYS A 102 4.16 -6.70 10.53
N ARG A 103 3.94 -7.99 10.82
CA ARG A 103 2.62 -8.58 11.03
C ARG A 103 2.07 -8.13 12.38
N LEU A 104 0.82 -7.68 12.38
CA LEU A 104 0.05 -7.41 13.58
C LEU A 104 -0.89 -8.60 13.87
N ASN A 105 -1.36 -8.70 15.11
CA ASN A 105 -2.35 -9.70 15.51
C ASN A 105 -3.66 -8.98 15.86
N PRO A 106 -4.78 -9.28 15.16
CA PRO A 106 -4.89 -10.20 14.02
C PRO A 106 -4.30 -9.60 12.72
N SER A 107 -3.73 -10.44 11.86
CA SER A 107 -3.10 -10.00 10.60
C SER A 107 -4.10 -9.86 9.44
N ALA A 108 -5.32 -10.34 9.63
CA ALA A 108 -6.40 -10.30 8.65
C ALA A 108 -7.76 -10.23 9.35
N TYR A 109 -8.69 -9.50 8.74
CA TYR A 109 -10.08 -9.34 9.16
C TYR A 109 -11.01 -9.81 8.04
N ASP A 110 -12.21 -10.26 8.40
CA ASP A 110 -13.29 -10.49 7.43
C ASP A 110 -13.94 -9.14 7.12
N GLY A 111 -13.86 -8.72 5.85
CA GLY A 111 -14.40 -7.45 5.38
C GLY A 111 -15.93 -7.41 5.39
N ASN A 112 -16.61 -8.55 5.49
CA ASN A 112 -18.07 -8.60 5.62
C ASN A 112 -18.54 -8.39 7.07
N LEU A 113 -17.63 -8.41 8.04
CA LEU A 113 -17.92 -8.32 9.48
C LEU A 113 -17.36 -7.03 10.13
N MET A 114 -16.82 -6.11 9.32
CA MET A 114 -16.25 -4.82 9.74
C MET A 114 -17.23 -3.65 9.60
#